data_AF-A0A2Z5ZD52-F1
#
_entry.id   AF-A0A2Z5ZD52-F1
#
_cell.length_a   1.000
_cell.length_b   1.000
_cell.length_c   1.000
_cell.angle_alpha   90.00
_cell.angle_beta   90.00
_cell.angle_gamma   90.00
#
_symmetry.space_group_name_H-M   'P 1'
#
loop_
_entity.id
_entity.type
_entity.pdbx_description
1 polymer ?
#
loop_
_entity_poly.entity_id
_entity_poly.type
_entity_poly.pdbx_seq_one_letter_code
_entity_poly.pdbx_strand_id
1 'polypeptide(L)'
;MKHRGFSFPFFLRRALWARSGLVGLFVLAGCQVAPQSLTLHPTPNTLVYSYIITNGMARGHIMADRLSDAQLMTLASADHTALMAIILAAHQPTRRNFDLANQAMELYLSTIDEAPTAPTGAAVAK
;
A
#
# COMPACT_ATOMS: atom_id res chain seq x y z
N MET A 1 52.36 2.50 -55.06
CA MET A 1 51.70 1.69 -54.01
C MET A 1 50.35 2.29 -53.70
N LYS A 2 49.34 1.44 -53.54
CA LYS A 2 47.89 1.73 -53.45
C LYS A 2 47.44 1.57 -52.00
N HIS A 3 46.57 2.44 -51.50
CA HIS A 3 45.48 2.20 -50.52
C HIS A 3 44.75 3.54 -50.30
N ARG A 4 43.69 3.84 -51.07
CA ARG A 4 42.27 3.70 -50.66
C ARG A 4 41.93 4.35 -49.32
N GLY A 5 41.57 5.65 -49.37
CA GLY A 5 40.83 6.31 -48.31
C GLY A 5 39.35 5.95 -48.40
N PHE A 6 38.92 5.01 -47.58
CA PHE A 6 37.52 4.75 -47.24
C PHE A 6 37.37 5.06 -45.76
N SER A 7 36.60 6.09 -45.39
CA SER A 7 36.09 6.20 -44.02
C SER A 7 34.84 7.08 -43.94
N PHE A 8 33.75 6.36 -43.71
CA PHE A 8 32.46 6.77 -43.17
C PHE A 8 32.57 7.69 -41.94
N PRO A 9 31.70 8.71 -41.81
CA PRO A 9 31.36 9.27 -40.51
C PRO A 9 29.84 9.31 -40.26
N PHE A 10 29.11 8.20 -40.50
CA PHE A 10 27.71 8.10 -40.06
C PHE A 10 27.49 7.17 -38.86
N PHE A 11 28.41 6.23 -38.61
CA PHE A 11 28.28 5.26 -37.52
C PHE A 11 28.70 5.78 -36.14
N LEU A 12 29.65 6.73 -36.04
CA LEU A 12 30.08 7.26 -34.74
C LEU A 12 29.01 8.13 -34.05
N ARG A 13 28.09 8.74 -34.81
CA ARG A 13 26.99 9.51 -34.24
C ARG A 13 25.92 8.64 -33.56
N ARG A 14 25.74 7.38 -33.97
CA ARG A 14 24.77 6.45 -33.33
C ARG A 14 25.28 5.83 -32.04
N ALA A 15 26.60 5.69 -31.87
CA ALA A 15 27.19 5.10 -30.67
C ALA A 15 27.15 6.04 -29.45
N LEU A 16 27.17 7.37 -29.66
CA LEU A 16 27.10 8.34 -28.56
C LEU A 16 25.70 8.40 -27.92
N TRP A 17 24.64 8.20 -28.71
CA TRP A 17 23.26 8.21 -28.21
C TRP A 17 22.91 6.94 -27.43
N ALA A 18 23.57 5.82 -27.73
CA ALA A 18 23.37 4.56 -27.01
C ALA A 18 23.91 4.61 -25.55
N ARG A 19 24.91 5.45 -25.25
CA ARG A 19 25.42 5.60 -23.88
C ARG A 19 24.57 6.53 -23.00
N SER A 20 23.80 7.46 -23.58
CA SER A 20 22.85 8.29 -22.80
C SER A 20 21.54 7.57 -22.47
N GLY A 21 21.11 6.59 -23.30
CA GLY A 21 19.90 5.82 -23.02
C GLY A 21 20.01 4.91 -21.79
N LEU A 22 21.20 4.38 -21.52
CA LEU A 22 21.43 3.45 -20.40
C LEU A 22 21.53 4.15 -19.03
N VAL A 23 21.90 5.43 -19.00
CA VAL A 23 21.91 6.24 -17.76
C VAL A 23 20.48 6.66 -17.38
N GLY A 24 19.62 6.96 -18.37
CA GLY A 24 18.23 7.32 -18.12
C GLY A 24 17.39 6.18 -17.51
N LEU A 25 17.69 4.92 -17.84
CA LEU A 25 16.93 3.77 -17.34
C LEU A 25 17.23 3.46 -15.86
N PHE A 26 18.40 3.82 -15.35
CA PHE A 26 18.72 3.72 -13.91
C PHE A 26 18.09 4.84 -13.07
N VAL A 27 17.78 6.00 -13.67
CA VAL A 27 17.11 7.12 -12.97
C VAL A 27 15.63 6.81 -12.73
N LEU A 28 15.00 5.95 -13.53
CA LEU A 28 13.60 5.51 -13.34
C LEU A 28 13.44 4.32 -12.38
N ALA A 29 14.53 3.65 -11.99
CA ALA A 29 14.48 2.49 -11.07
C ALA A 29 14.63 2.85 -9.58
N GLY A 30 14.78 4.13 -9.25
CA GLY A 30 15.10 4.61 -7.91
C GLY A 30 13.99 5.41 -7.24
N CYS A 31 12.79 4.87 -7.12
CA CYS A 31 11.81 5.34 -6.13
C CYS A 31 11.41 4.20 -5.20
N GLN A 32 12.40 3.45 -4.70
CA GLN A 32 12.18 2.68 -3.48
C GLN A 32 12.17 3.68 -2.33
N VAL A 33 10.97 4.17 -2.00
CA VAL A 33 10.70 4.80 -0.71
C VAL A 33 11.04 3.75 0.34
N ALA A 34 12.23 3.88 0.93
CA ALA A 34 12.58 3.10 2.10
C ALA A 34 11.48 3.37 3.14
N PRO A 35 10.79 2.34 3.67
CA PRO A 35 9.81 2.55 4.72
C PRO A 35 10.59 3.06 5.93
N GLN A 36 10.63 4.38 6.10
CA GLN A 36 11.11 4.97 7.33
C GLN A 36 10.17 4.43 8.40
N SER A 37 10.71 3.62 9.30
CA SER A 37 10.01 3.15 10.49
C SER A 37 9.76 4.37 11.37
N LEU A 38 8.74 5.14 11.02
CA LEU A 38 8.15 6.12 11.90
C LEU A 38 7.73 5.34 13.13
N THR A 39 8.42 5.58 14.23
CA THR A 39 8.05 5.09 15.55
C THR A 39 6.79 5.87 15.93
N LEU A 40 5.66 5.44 15.35
CA LEU A 40 4.35 5.96 15.67
C LEU A 40 4.10 5.61 17.13
N HIS A 41 4.16 6.60 18.00
CA HIS A 41 3.69 6.42 19.36
C HIS A 41 2.16 6.37 19.29
N PRO A 42 1.52 5.21 19.54
CA PRO A 42 0.08 5.11 19.43
C PRO A 42 -0.54 6.02 20.50
N THR A 43 -1.23 7.06 20.04
CA THR A 43 -2.07 7.91 20.89
C THR A 43 -3.52 7.43 20.80
N PRO A 44 -4.37 7.72 21.80
CA PRO A 44 -5.79 7.39 21.73
C PRO A 44 -6.46 7.95 20.46
N ASN A 45 -6.13 9.18 20.09
CA ASN A 45 -6.69 9.85 18.92
C ASN A 45 -6.27 9.19 17.61
N THR A 46 -5.01 8.73 17.50
CA THR A 46 -4.56 8.00 16.31
C THR A 46 -5.26 6.66 16.15
N LEU A 47 -5.55 5.95 17.25
CA LEU A 47 -6.32 4.69 17.19
C LEU A 47 -7.74 4.91 16.67
N VAL A 48 -8.43 5.91 17.22
CA VAL A 48 -9.79 6.26 16.79
C VAL A 48 -9.81 6.71 15.33
N TYR A 49 -8.84 7.52 14.90
CA TYR A 49 -8.71 7.94 13.51
C TYR A 49 -8.53 6.75 12.55
N SER A 50 -7.61 5.84 12.87
CA SER A 50 -7.39 4.61 12.08
C SER A 50 -8.65 3.75 12.02
N TYR A 51 -9.39 3.64 13.12
CA TYR A 51 -10.67 2.92 13.15
C TYR A 51 -11.71 3.54 12.21
N ILE A 52 -11.85 4.87 12.19
CA ILE A 52 -12.81 5.52 11.29
C ILE A 52 -12.49 5.23 9.83
N ILE A 53 -11.20 5.24 9.44
CA ILE A 53 -10.78 4.91 8.08
C ILE A 53 -11.10 3.46 7.73
N THR A 54 -10.71 2.52 8.60
CA THR A 54 -10.94 1.08 8.38
C THR A 54 -12.43 0.73 8.33
N ASN A 55 -13.26 1.35 9.17
CA ASN A 55 -14.72 1.19 9.10
C ASN A 55 -15.28 1.73 7.77
N GLY A 56 -14.73 2.83 7.24
CA GLY A 56 -15.04 3.31 5.90
C GLY A 56 -14.74 2.27 4.81
N MET A 57 -13.59 1.58 4.90
CA MET A 57 -13.24 0.50 3.97
C MET A 57 -14.18 -0.71 4.11
N ALA A 58 -14.49 -1.13 5.33
CA ALA A 58 -15.43 -2.22 5.60
C ALA A 58 -16.81 -1.92 4.99
N ARG A 59 -17.33 -0.70 5.16
CA ARG A 59 -18.58 -0.28 4.53
C ARG A 59 -18.51 -0.33 3.01
N GLY A 60 -17.41 0.14 2.41
CA GLY A 60 -17.19 0.03 0.97
C GLY A 60 -17.25 -1.43 0.50
N HIS A 61 -16.67 -2.35 1.29
CA HIS A 61 -16.72 -3.79 1.03
C HIS A 61 -18.14 -4.37 1.10
N ILE A 62 -18.93 -3.97 2.09
CA ILE A 62 -20.33 -4.37 2.24
C ILE A 62 -21.17 -3.86 1.06
N MET A 63 -20.99 -2.59 0.67
CA MET A 63 -21.73 -1.98 -0.44
C MET A 63 -21.37 -2.58 -1.80
N ALA A 64 -20.20 -3.20 -1.94
CA ALA A 64 -19.80 -3.88 -3.16
C ALA A 64 -20.53 -5.23 -3.38
N ASP A 65 -21.34 -5.69 -2.41
CA ASP A 65 -22.12 -6.94 -2.43
C ASP A 65 -21.28 -8.19 -2.74
N ARG A 66 -20.09 -8.28 -2.12
CA ARG A 66 -19.11 -9.36 -2.37
C ARG A 66 -18.85 -10.25 -1.18
N LEU A 67 -19.59 -10.05 -0.10
CA LEU A 67 -19.42 -10.76 1.15
C LEU A 67 -20.57 -11.75 1.29
N SER A 68 -20.24 -13.01 1.55
CA SER A 68 -21.22 -13.97 2.04
C SER A 68 -21.71 -13.59 3.45
N ASP A 69 -22.88 -14.08 3.86
CA ASP A 69 -23.41 -13.84 5.21
C ASP A 69 -22.41 -14.24 6.31
N ALA A 70 -21.68 -15.34 6.12
CA ALA A 70 -20.64 -15.78 7.04
C ALA A 70 -19.50 -14.75 7.14
N GLN A 71 -19.05 -14.21 6.00
CA GLN A 71 -17.99 -13.19 5.97
C GLN A 71 -18.47 -11.86 6.56
N LEU A 72 -19.75 -11.51 6.38
CA LEU A 72 -20.35 -10.34 6.99
C LEU A 72 -20.35 -10.45 8.52
N MET A 73 -20.69 -11.62 9.06
CA MET A 73 -20.66 -11.87 10.50
C MET A 73 -19.24 -11.86 11.06
N THR A 74 -18.27 -12.45 10.36
CA THR A 74 -16.86 -12.36 10.77
C THR A 74 -16.37 -10.91 10.79
N LEU A 75 -16.72 -10.13 9.76
CA LEU A 75 -16.35 -8.71 9.67
C LEU A 75 -16.99 -7.89 10.80
N ALA A 76 -18.27 -8.12 11.10
CA ALA A 76 -18.97 -7.43 12.19
C ALA A 76 -18.39 -7.79 13.57
N SER A 77 -18.02 -9.07 13.78
CA SER A 77 -17.37 -9.48 15.03
C SER A 77 -15.97 -8.86 15.21
N ALA A 78 -15.22 -8.73 14.12
CA ALA A 78 -13.90 -8.10 14.12
C ALA A 78 -14.00 -6.58 14.38
N ASP A 79 -14.98 -5.89 13.77
CA ASP A 79 -15.28 -4.47 14.01
C ASP A 79 -15.59 -4.21 15.49
N HIS A 80 -16.50 -5.01 16.07
CA HIS A 80 -16.85 -4.90 17.49
C HIS A 80 -15.63 -5.11 18.41
N THR A 81 -14.81 -6.10 18.11
CA THR A 81 -13.61 -6.41 18.92
C THR A 81 -12.59 -5.28 18.85
N ALA A 82 -12.35 -4.72 17.67
CA ALA A 82 -11.46 -3.58 17.47
C ALA A 82 -11.96 -2.34 18.21
N LEU A 83 -13.25 -2.00 18.07
CA LEU A 83 -13.85 -0.85 18.74
C LEU A 83 -13.74 -0.95 20.27
N MET A 84 -14.02 -2.13 20.84
CA MET A 84 -13.90 -2.33 22.29
C MET A 84 -12.46 -2.17 22.78
N ALA A 85 -11.47 -2.70 22.04
CA ALA A 85 -10.07 -2.57 22.38
C ALA A 85 -9.59 -1.11 22.32
N ILE A 86 -10.07 -0.34 21.33
CA ILE A 86 -9.77 1.09 21.21
C ILE A 86 -10.41 1.90 22.35
N ILE A 87 -11.67 1.63 22.68
CA ILE A 87 -12.34 2.30 23.82
C ILE A 87 -11.59 2.00 25.12
N LEU A 88 -11.16 0.75 25.33
CA LEU A 88 -10.37 0.37 26.49
C LEU A 88 -9.02 1.12 26.53
N ALA A 89 -8.31 1.22 25.41
CA ALA A 89 -7.06 1.96 25.31
C ALA A 89 -7.25 3.48 25.50
N ALA A 90 -8.37 4.04 25.04
CA ALA A 90 -8.70 5.44 25.22
C ALA A 90 -9.04 5.77 26.68
N HIS A 91 -9.76 4.87 27.36
CA HIS A 91 -10.14 5.06 28.76
C HIS A 91 -8.99 4.76 29.73
N GLN A 92 -8.15 3.77 29.41
CA GLN A 92 -7.00 3.35 30.20
C GLN A 92 -5.75 3.33 29.30
N PRO A 93 -5.07 4.46 29.12
CA PRO A 93 -3.92 4.58 28.21
C PRO A 93 -2.68 3.93 28.80
N THR A 94 -2.63 2.61 28.76
CA THR A 94 -1.47 1.79 29.12
C THR A 94 -0.87 1.16 27.86
N ARG A 95 0.45 0.89 27.86
CA ARG A 95 1.12 0.24 26.71
C ARG A 95 0.42 -1.05 26.30
N ARG A 96 0.07 -1.89 27.28
CA ARG A 96 -0.66 -3.14 27.05
C ARG A 96 -1.99 -2.93 26.33
N ASN A 97 -2.76 -1.90 26.70
CA ASN A 97 -4.04 -1.63 26.06
C ASN A 97 -3.86 -1.08 24.64
N PHE A 98 -2.83 -0.27 24.40
CA PHE A 98 -2.46 0.14 23.03
C PHE A 98 -2.05 -1.05 22.17
N ASP A 99 -1.26 -1.98 22.70
CA ASP A 99 -0.85 -3.19 21.98
C ASP A 99 -2.06 -4.08 21.63
N LEU A 100 -2.99 -4.26 22.57
CA LEU A 100 -4.24 -4.97 22.33
C LEU A 100 -5.12 -4.28 21.28
N ALA A 101 -5.22 -2.96 21.33
CA ALA A 101 -5.98 -2.18 20.35
C ALA A 101 -5.34 -2.27 18.95
N ASN A 102 -4.01 -2.20 18.86
CA ASN A 102 -3.30 -2.39 17.59
C ASN A 102 -3.53 -3.78 17.01
N GLN A 103 -3.39 -4.84 17.83
CA GLN A 103 -3.64 -6.22 17.38
C GLN A 103 -5.08 -6.42 16.90
N ALA A 104 -6.05 -5.88 17.62
CA ALA A 104 -7.46 -5.98 17.23
C ALA A 104 -7.74 -5.21 15.93
N MET A 105 -7.11 -4.05 15.75
CA MET A 105 -7.19 -3.25 14.53
C MET A 105 -6.53 -3.94 13.33
N GLU A 106 -5.38 -4.58 13.52
CA GLU A 106 -4.70 -5.37 12.49
C GLU A 106 -5.56 -6.55 12.04
N LEU A 107 -6.19 -7.25 12.99
CA LEU A 107 -7.12 -8.35 12.68
C LEU A 107 -8.35 -7.85 11.93
N TYR A 108 -8.91 -6.70 12.33
CA TYR A 108 -10.03 -6.10 11.60
C TYR A 108 -9.61 -5.72 10.17
N LEU A 109 -8.45 -5.11 9.99
CA LEU A 109 -7.95 -4.76 8.68
C LEU A 109 -7.72 -6.00 7.80
N SER A 110 -7.14 -7.08 8.35
CA SER A 110 -6.94 -8.31 7.60
C SER A 110 -8.27 -8.95 7.16
N THR A 111 -9.32 -8.87 7.98
CA THR A 111 -10.65 -9.34 7.58
C THR A 111 -11.28 -8.52 6.44
N ILE A 112 -10.90 -7.25 6.29
CA ILE A 112 -11.32 -6.41 5.17
C ILE A 112 -10.53 -6.77 3.91
N ASP A 113 -9.21 -6.91 4.02
CA ASP A 113 -8.32 -7.19 2.88
C ASP A 113 -8.51 -8.58 2.28
N GLU A 114 -8.91 -9.57 3.09
CA GLU A 114 -9.14 -10.94 2.61
C GLU A 114 -10.46 -11.10 1.85
N ALA A 115 -11.36 -10.12 1.94
CA ALA A 115 -12.53 -10.08 1.08
C ALA A 115 -12.10 -9.76 -0.37
N PRO A 116 -12.73 -10.36 -1.39
CA PRO A 116 -12.25 -10.27 -2.77
C PRO A 116 -12.30 -8.82 -3.28
N THR A 117 -11.16 -8.15 -3.20
CA THR A 117 -10.92 -6.85 -3.81
C THR A 117 -11.05 -7.02 -5.32
N ALA A 118 -11.77 -6.12 -5.99
CA ALA A 118 -11.83 -6.15 -7.46
C ALA A 118 -10.43 -5.90 -8.00
N PRO A 119 -10.10 -6.37 -9.21
CA PRO A 119 -8.89 -5.92 -9.88
C PRO A 119 -8.95 -4.40 -10.00
N THR A 120 -8.02 -3.73 -9.33
CA THR A 120 -7.73 -2.31 -9.49
C THR A 120 -7.44 -2.05 -10.96
N GLY A 121 -8.37 -1.38 -11.66
CA GLY A 121 -8.16 -0.79 -12.97
C GLY A 121 -7.87 -1.78 -14.09
N ALA A 122 -8.91 -2.42 -14.64
CA ALA A 122 -8.88 -2.69 -16.08
C ALA A 122 -8.76 -1.33 -16.79
N ALA A 123 -7.66 -1.17 -17.51
CA ALA A 123 -7.25 0.03 -18.23
C ALA A 123 -8.42 0.72 -18.96
N VAL A 124 -8.68 1.98 -18.59
CA VAL A 124 -9.29 2.92 -19.54
C VAL A 124 -8.18 3.35 -20.49
N ALA A 125 -7.89 2.49 -21.46
CA ALA A 125 -7.29 2.92 -22.72
C ALA A 125 -8.42 3.54 -23.53
N LYS A 126 -8.36 4.86 -23.74
CA LYS A 126 -9.21 5.57 -24.68
C LYS A 126 -8.32 6.38 -25.61
#